data_AF-A0A836G1T6-F1
#
_entry.id   AF-A0A836G1T6-F1
#
_cell.length_a   1.000
_cell.length_b   1.000
_cell.length_c   1.000
_cell.angle_alpha   90.00
_cell.angle_beta   90.00
_cell.angle_gamma   90.00
#
_symmetry.space_group_name_H-M   'P 1'
#
loop_
_entity.id
_entity.type
_entity.pdbx_description
1 polymer ?
#
loop_
_entity_poly.entity_id
_entity_poly.type
_entity_poly.pdbx_seq_one_letter_code
_entity_poly.pdbx_strand_id
1 'polypeptide(L)'
;ASTIDGRRKGACLFCQEYFMDLYLLAELKTISLKVTTVDMQKPPPDFRTNFQATPPPILIDNGDAILENEKIERHIMKNIPGGHNLFVQDKEVATLVENLFSKLKLLLLNAKDKDKDPKSSSLMAHLRKIDEHLGRKGTRFLTGDTMCCFDCELMPRLQHIRVAGKYFADFEIPETLVHLWRYMHHMYRLDAFLQSCPADQDIINHYKLQQSMKMKKHEELETPTFTTSIPIEVNDD
;
A
#
# COMPACT_ATOMS: atom_id res chain seq x y z
N ALA A 1 -12.28 -5.64 -5.01
CA ALA A 1 -11.76 -7.00 -5.20
C ALA A 1 -10.71 -6.98 -6.29
N SER A 2 -9.97 -8.08 -6.46
CA SER A 2 -9.07 -8.29 -7.59
C SER A 2 -9.85 -8.18 -8.89
N THR A 3 -9.25 -7.54 -9.89
CA THR A 3 -9.76 -7.46 -11.25
C THR A 3 -9.44 -8.71 -12.07
N ILE A 4 -8.80 -9.72 -11.48
CA ILE A 4 -8.54 -11.03 -12.08
C ILE A 4 -9.69 -11.99 -11.78
N ASP A 5 -10.04 -12.17 -10.50
CA ASP A 5 -10.98 -13.21 -10.07
C ASP A 5 -12.24 -12.69 -9.37
N GLY A 6 -12.35 -11.38 -9.12
CA GLY A 6 -13.48 -10.75 -8.43
C GLY A 6 -13.62 -11.13 -6.96
N ARG A 7 -12.68 -11.89 -6.38
CA ARG A 7 -12.77 -12.46 -5.02
C ARG A 7 -11.61 -12.03 -4.13
N ARG A 8 -10.37 -12.11 -4.62
CA ARG A 8 -9.19 -11.68 -3.84
C ARG A 8 -9.27 -10.20 -3.51
N LYS A 9 -8.44 -9.76 -2.56
CA LYS A 9 -8.18 -8.33 -2.36
C LYS A 9 -7.53 -7.73 -3.62
N GLY A 10 -7.98 -6.53 -3.99
CA GLY A 10 -7.41 -5.77 -5.11
C GLY A 10 -6.29 -4.85 -4.64
N ALA A 11 -5.53 -4.29 -5.58
CA ALA A 11 -4.36 -3.46 -5.29
C ALA A 11 -4.68 -1.96 -5.15
N CYS A 12 -5.80 -1.60 -4.48
CA CYS A 12 -6.08 -0.20 -4.18
C CYS A 12 -5.26 0.23 -2.94
N LEU A 13 -4.39 1.24 -3.10
CA LEU A 13 -3.55 1.73 -2.01
C LEU A 13 -4.36 2.23 -0.81
N PHE A 14 -5.39 3.05 -1.04
CA PHE A 14 -6.25 3.54 0.04
C PHE A 14 -6.98 2.41 0.77
N CYS A 15 -7.39 1.36 0.05
CA CYS A 15 -7.99 0.19 0.69
C CYS A 15 -6.98 -0.53 1.59
N GLN A 16 -5.72 -0.69 1.16
CA GLN A 16 -4.70 -1.35 1.96
C GLN A 16 -4.31 -0.49 3.17
N GLU A 17 -4.13 0.81 2.98
CA GLU A 17 -3.82 1.80 4.03
C GLU A 17 -4.85 1.75 5.16
N TYR A 18 -6.14 1.92 4.85
CA TYR A 18 -7.18 1.88 5.89
C TYR A 18 -7.44 0.49 6.45
N PHE A 19 -7.17 -0.58 5.68
CA PHE A 19 -7.18 -1.93 6.24
C PHE A 19 -6.07 -2.07 7.29
N MET A 20 -4.84 -1.64 7.00
CA MET A 20 -3.76 -1.67 7.98
C MET A 20 -4.11 -0.87 9.24
N ASP A 21 -4.64 0.35 9.09
CA ASP A 21 -5.06 1.17 10.23
C ASP A 21 -6.07 0.44 11.12
N LEU A 22 -7.14 -0.09 10.51
CA LEU A 22 -8.20 -0.78 11.25
C LEU A 22 -7.72 -2.12 11.82
N TYR A 23 -6.78 -2.79 11.17
CA TYR A 23 -6.22 -4.05 11.66
C TYR A 23 -5.44 -3.82 12.95
N LEU A 24 -4.57 -2.80 12.98
CA LEU A 24 -3.82 -2.40 14.17
C LEU A 24 -4.77 -2.05 15.33
N LEU A 25 -5.85 -1.33 15.06
CA LEU A 25 -6.86 -1.02 16.08
C LEU A 25 -7.61 -2.28 16.56
N ALA A 26 -7.90 -3.23 15.67
CA ALA A 26 -8.49 -4.51 16.04
C ALA A 26 -7.55 -5.38 16.90
N GLU A 27 -6.23 -5.35 16.66
CA GLU A 27 -5.23 -6.04 17.49
C GLU A 27 -5.18 -5.49 18.92
N LEU A 28 -5.41 -4.18 19.08
CA LEU A 28 -5.58 -3.53 20.39
C LEU A 28 -6.91 -3.91 21.07
N LYS A 29 -7.74 -4.74 20.43
CA LYS A 29 -9.07 -5.18 20.89
C LYS A 29 -10.04 -4.03 21.11
N THR A 30 -9.84 -2.89 20.45
CA THR A 30 -10.73 -1.73 20.56
C THR A 30 -11.93 -1.83 19.62
N ILE A 31 -11.80 -2.58 18.53
CA ILE A 31 -12.85 -2.81 17.53
C ILE A 31 -12.86 -4.26 17.05
N SER A 32 -13.97 -4.65 16.42
CA SER A 32 -14.05 -5.86 15.60
C SER A 32 -13.98 -5.47 14.12
N LEU A 33 -12.99 -5.97 13.39
CA LEU A 33 -12.82 -5.67 11.97
C LEU A 33 -13.45 -6.76 11.09
N LYS A 34 -14.31 -6.34 10.15
CA LYS A 34 -14.80 -7.17 9.05
C LYS A 34 -14.45 -6.53 7.72
N VAL A 35 -13.66 -7.23 6.90
CA VAL A 35 -13.31 -6.77 5.55
C VAL A 35 -14.21 -7.45 4.52
N THR A 36 -14.79 -6.67 3.62
CA THR A 36 -15.65 -7.17 2.54
C THR A 36 -15.10 -6.68 1.20
N THR A 37 -14.82 -7.62 0.30
CA THR A 37 -14.35 -7.32 -1.06
C THR A 37 -15.53 -7.18 -2.01
N VAL A 38 -15.54 -6.12 -2.82
CA VAL A 38 -16.56 -5.90 -3.87
C VAL A 38 -15.91 -5.97 -5.25
N ASP A 39 -16.46 -6.79 -6.15
CA ASP A 39 -16.16 -6.75 -7.58
C ASP A 39 -16.95 -5.59 -8.21
N MET A 40 -16.25 -4.54 -8.64
CA MET A 40 -16.88 -3.36 -9.22
C MET A 40 -17.41 -3.59 -10.65
N GLN A 41 -17.03 -4.67 -11.32
CA GLN A 41 -17.62 -5.05 -12.61
C GLN A 41 -18.95 -5.81 -12.43
N LYS A 42 -19.10 -6.47 -11.28
CA LYS A 42 -20.30 -7.23 -10.90
C LYS A 42 -20.68 -6.94 -9.44
N PRO A 43 -21.02 -5.67 -9.10
CA PRO A 43 -21.33 -5.32 -7.73
C PRO A 43 -22.65 -5.97 -7.28
N PRO A 44 -22.84 -6.22 -5.98
CA PRO A 44 -24.13 -6.66 -5.45
C PRO A 44 -25.27 -5.70 -5.86
N PRO A 45 -26.51 -6.20 -6.04
CA PRO A 45 -27.63 -5.39 -6.52
C PRO A 45 -27.84 -4.09 -5.73
N ASP A 46 -27.74 -4.16 -4.40
CA ASP A 46 -28.01 -3.03 -3.52
C ASP A 46 -26.81 -2.08 -3.33
N PHE A 47 -25.64 -2.40 -3.91
CA PHE A 47 -24.43 -1.61 -3.72
C PHE A 47 -24.60 -0.17 -4.24
N ARG A 48 -25.26 0.00 -5.39
CA ARG A 48 -25.50 1.33 -5.96
C ARG A 48 -26.45 2.16 -5.10
N THR A 49 -27.52 1.56 -4.60
CA THR A 49 -28.50 2.23 -3.75
C THR A 49 -27.88 2.63 -2.41
N ASN A 50 -27.10 1.73 -1.79
CA ASN A 50 -26.56 1.94 -0.46
C ASN A 50 -25.34 2.88 -0.44
N PHE A 51 -24.54 2.88 -1.50
CA PHE A 51 -23.24 3.59 -1.52
C PHE A 51 -23.09 4.57 -2.68
N GLN A 52 -24.17 4.89 -3.39
CA GLN A 52 -24.20 5.86 -4.49
C GLN A 52 -23.19 5.57 -5.61
N ALA A 53 -22.86 4.28 -5.80
CA ALA A 53 -21.82 3.81 -6.71
C ALA A 53 -20.39 4.36 -6.42
N THR A 54 -20.14 4.87 -5.21
CA THR A 54 -18.81 5.27 -4.77
C THR A 54 -17.87 4.05 -4.78
N PRO A 55 -16.69 4.12 -5.42
CA PRO A 55 -15.73 3.05 -5.39
C PRO A 55 -15.12 2.88 -3.98
N PRO A 56 -14.74 1.66 -3.57
CA PRO A 56 -14.01 1.44 -2.33
C PRO A 56 -12.68 2.23 -2.26
N PRO A 57 -12.18 2.55 -1.04
CA PRO A 57 -12.66 2.08 0.25
C PRO A 57 -13.96 2.76 0.73
N ILE A 58 -14.77 1.99 1.44
CA ILE A 58 -15.96 2.46 2.16
C ILE A 58 -15.85 1.91 3.58
N LEU A 59 -15.97 2.77 4.57
CA LEU A 59 -16.04 2.37 5.97
C LEU A 59 -17.50 2.32 6.40
N ILE A 60 -17.89 1.26 7.10
CA ILE A 60 -19.22 1.17 7.73
C ILE A 60 -19.00 1.01 9.22
N ASP A 61 -19.46 1.99 10.00
CA ASP A 61 -19.38 1.99 11.46
C ASP A 61 -20.79 2.04 12.04
N ASN A 62 -21.20 0.97 12.72
CA ASN A 62 -22.54 0.84 13.32
C ASN A 62 -23.74 1.16 12.38
N GLY A 63 -23.56 0.91 11.07
CA GLY A 63 -24.57 1.16 10.03
C GLY A 63 -24.37 2.46 9.26
N ASP A 64 -23.53 3.37 9.75
CA ASP A 64 -23.19 4.63 9.07
C ASP A 64 -22.07 4.39 8.05
N ALA A 65 -22.34 4.72 6.78
CA ALA A 65 -21.39 4.55 5.69
C ALA A 65 -20.59 5.85 5.44
N ILE A 66 -19.27 5.77 5.54
CA ILE A 66 -18.33 6.84 5.23
C ILE A 66 -17.65 6.50 3.90
N LEU A 67 -17.88 7.34 2.89
CA LEU A 67 -17.58 7.03 1.48
C LEU A 67 -16.34 7.76 0.92
N GLU A 68 -15.92 8.85 1.53
CA GLU A 68 -14.80 9.68 1.05
C GLU A 68 -13.54 9.43 1.87
N ASN A 69 -12.39 9.24 1.21
CA ASN A 69 -11.11 8.92 1.86
C ASN A 69 -10.76 9.88 3.02
N GLU A 70 -10.81 11.19 2.78
CA GLU A 70 -10.53 12.20 3.83
C GLU A 70 -11.48 12.09 5.03
N LYS A 71 -12.73 11.68 4.80
CA LYS A 71 -13.72 11.46 5.87
C LYS A 71 -13.47 10.14 6.58
N ILE A 72 -13.08 9.08 5.86
CA ILE A 72 -12.70 7.79 6.44
C ILE A 72 -11.51 7.99 7.39
N GLU A 73 -10.45 8.61 6.91
CA GLU A 73 -9.24 8.91 7.70
C GLU A 73 -9.59 9.70 8.97
N ARG A 74 -10.36 10.79 8.80
CA ARG A 74 -10.81 11.62 9.92
C ARG A 74 -11.67 10.85 10.91
N HIS A 75 -12.54 9.96 10.43
CA HIS A 75 -13.39 9.11 11.26
C HIS A 75 -12.57 8.10 12.06
N ILE A 76 -11.60 7.42 11.42
CA ILE A 76 -10.70 6.51 12.13
C ILE A 76 -9.93 7.27 13.21
N MET A 77 -9.36 8.43 12.88
CA MET A 77 -8.60 9.26 13.82
C MET A 77 -9.44 9.72 15.03
N LYS A 78 -10.67 10.19 14.81
CA LYS A 78 -11.46 10.90 15.83
C LYS A 78 -12.50 10.05 16.54
N ASN A 79 -13.08 9.07 15.84
CA ASN A 79 -14.27 8.35 16.29
C ASN A 79 -13.96 6.91 16.70
N ILE A 80 -12.89 6.30 16.17
CA ILE A 80 -12.50 4.93 16.51
C ILE A 80 -11.54 4.92 17.72
N PRO A 81 -11.80 4.10 18.77
CA PRO A 81 -10.93 4.07 19.93
C PRO A 81 -9.52 3.58 19.57
N GLY A 82 -8.50 4.34 20.00
CA GLY A 82 -7.09 4.14 19.66
C GLY A 82 -6.63 4.94 18.43
N GLY A 83 -7.55 5.45 17.60
CA GLY A 83 -7.21 6.19 16.38
C GLY A 83 -6.30 7.38 16.60
N HIS A 84 -6.56 8.21 17.63
CA HIS A 84 -5.72 9.37 17.95
C HIS A 84 -4.24 9.04 18.23
N ASN A 85 -3.94 7.82 18.71
CA ASN A 85 -2.54 7.39 18.94
C ASN A 85 -1.87 6.91 17.64
N LEU A 86 -2.66 6.32 16.73
CA LEU A 86 -2.18 5.87 15.43
C LEU A 86 -1.91 7.05 14.48
N PHE A 87 -2.74 8.09 14.53
CA PHE A 87 -2.65 9.29 13.69
C PHE A 87 -1.72 10.34 14.31
N VAL A 88 -0.43 10.05 14.29
CA VAL A 88 0.64 10.92 14.80
C VAL A 88 0.78 12.18 13.94
N GLN A 89 1.02 13.33 14.59
CA GLN A 89 1.31 14.58 13.88
C GLN A 89 2.83 14.75 13.70
N ASP A 90 3.33 14.45 12.51
CA ASP A 90 4.72 14.70 12.13
C ASP A 90 4.79 15.32 10.73
N LYS A 91 5.11 16.63 10.66
CA LYS A 91 5.18 17.36 9.39
C LYS A 91 6.35 16.92 8.53
N GLU A 92 7.47 16.53 9.15
CA GLU A 92 8.66 16.06 8.44
C GLU A 92 8.34 14.74 7.72
N VAL A 93 7.72 13.80 8.43
CA VAL A 93 7.33 12.50 7.86
C VAL A 93 6.19 12.65 6.85
N ALA A 94 5.19 13.50 7.12
CA ALA A 94 4.13 13.78 6.15
C ALA A 94 4.69 14.23 4.79
N THR A 95 5.59 15.22 4.78
CA THR A 95 6.25 15.68 3.55
C THR A 95 7.17 14.62 2.94
N LEU A 96 7.77 13.75 3.76
CA LEU A 96 8.63 12.66 3.29
C LEU A 96 7.84 11.58 2.54
N VAL A 97 6.63 11.23 2.98
CA VAL A 97 5.81 10.18 2.35
C VAL A 97 5.01 10.72 1.16
N GLU A 98 4.66 12.01 1.19
CA GLU A 98 3.91 12.69 0.13
C GLU A 98 4.59 12.52 -1.25
N ASN A 99 3.78 12.43 -2.32
CA ASN A 99 4.26 12.40 -3.70
C ASN A 99 5.17 11.22 -4.10
N LEU A 100 5.43 10.24 -3.22
CA LEU A 100 6.17 9.03 -3.60
C LEU A 100 5.46 8.26 -4.73
N PHE A 101 4.13 8.15 -4.63
CA PHE A 101 3.33 7.38 -5.59
C PHE A 101 3.30 8.00 -7.00
N SER A 102 3.28 9.33 -7.11
CA SER A 102 3.31 10.00 -8.41
C SER A 102 4.63 9.74 -9.13
N LYS A 103 5.75 9.59 -8.39
CA LYS A 103 7.06 9.22 -8.94
C LYS A 103 7.10 7.79 -9.46
N LEU A 104 6.44 6.85 -8.80
CA LEU A 104 6.24 5.49 -9.34
C LEU A 104 5.47 5.57 -10.67
N LYS A 105 4.35 6.29 -10.73
CA LYS A 105 3.58 6.43 -11.99
C LYS A 105 4.44 6.99 -13.12
N LEU A 106 5.23 8.02 -12.84
CA LEU A 106 6.16 8.58 -13.83
C LEU A 106 7.21 7.58 -14.29
N LEU A 107 7.76 6.75 -13.39
CA LEU A 107 8.69 5.68 -13.77
C LEU A 107 7.99 4.69 -14.72
N LEU A 108 6.80 4.21 -14.37
CA LEU A 108 6.07 3.22 -15.17
C LEU A 108 5.67 3.75 -16.56
N LEU A 109 5.29 5.03 -16.65
CA LEU A 109 4.98 5.68 -17.92
C LEU A 109 6.21 5.80 -18.83
N ASN A 110 7.38 6.06 -18.24
CA ASN A 110 8.64 6.20 -18.95
C ASN A 110 9.31 4.86 -19.27
N ALA A 111 8.80 3.72 -18.79
CA ALA A 111 9.47 2.42 -18.93
C ALA A 111 9.69 1.95 -20.38
N LYS A 112 8.97 2.53 -21.35
CA LYS A 112 9.13 2.24 -22.78
C LYS A 112 10.25 3.06 -23.44
N ASP A 113 10.74 4.08 -22.76
CA ASP A 113 11.78 4.99 -23.22
C ASP A 113 13.16 4.42 -22.84
N LYS A 114 13.82 3.78 -23.81
CA LYS A 114 15.08 3.06 -23.58
C LYS A 114 16.25 3.98 -23.19
N ASP A 115 16.12 5.28 -23.43
CA ASP A 115 17.16 6.26 -23.11
C ASP A 115 17.06 6.73 -21.65
N LYS A 116 15.97 6.42 -20.94
CA LYS A 116 15.78 6.78 -19.54
C LYS A 116 16.21 5.66 -18.61
N ASP A 117 17.32 5.87 -17.92
CA ASP A 117 17.78 5.00 -16.86
C ASP A 117 16.87 5.12 -15.61
N PRO A 118 16.21 4.03 -15.18
CA PRO A 118 15.44 3.99 -13.94
C PRO A 118 16.23 4.42 -12.69
N LYS A 119 17.55 4.19 -12.67
CA LYS A 119 18.42 4.56 -11.54
C LYS A 119 18.58 6.07 -11.38
N SER A 120 18.39 6.82 -12.47
CA SER A 120 18.42 8.28 -12.48
C SER A 120 17.04 8.90 -12.27
N SER A 121 16.02 8.09 -11.95
CA SER A 121 14.65 8.57 -11.78
C SER A 121 14.47 9.40 -10.52
N SER A 122 13.48 10.30 -10.56
CA SER A 122 13.08 11.05 -9.37
C SER A 122 12.54 10.16 -8.23
N LEU A 123 12.13 8.92 -8.55
CA LEU A 123 11.77 7.90 -7.57
C LEU A 123 12.99 7.47 -6.75
N MET A 124 14.11 7.18 -7.41
CA MET A 124 15.35 6.81 -6.72
C MET A 124 15.83 7.89 -5.75
N ALA A 125 15.79 9.16 -6.18
CA ALA A 125 16.14 10.27 -5.31
C ALA A 125 15.20 10.36 -4.09
N HIS A 126 13.93 10.01 -4.23
CA HIS A 126 12.97 10.00 -3.12
C HIS A 126 13.22 8.82 -2.16
N LEU A 127 13.46 7.61 -2.69
CA LEU A 127 13.79 6.44 -1.87
C LEU A 127 15.06 6.67 -1.03
N ARG A 128 16.06 7.36 -1.58
CA ARG A 128 17.26 7.77 -0.83
C ARG A 128 16.91 8.67 0.37
N LYS A 129 16.01 9.65 0.19
CA LYS A 129 15.57 10.50 1.31
C LYS A 129 14.88 9.71 2.41
N ILE A 130 14.09 8.70 2.04
CA ILE A 130 13.42 7.82 3.02
C ILE A 130 14.46 6.98 3.76
N ASP A 131 15.44 6.41 3.05
CA ASP A 131 16.54 5.67 3.65
C ASP A 131 17.36 6.54 4.62
N GLU A 132 17.73 7.75 4.21
CA GLU A 132 18.45 8.72 5.04
C GLU A 132 17.66 9.11 6.29
N HIS A 133 16.34 9.30 6.16
CA HIS A 133 15.46 9.57 7.29
C HIS A 133 15.45 8.42 8.29
N LEU A 134 15.25 7.18 7.82
CA LEU A 134 15.24 5.98 8.65
C LEU A 134 16.59 5.75 9.34
N GLY A 135 17.70 5.95 8.61
CA GLY A 135 19.04 5.84 9.18
C GLY A 135 19.33 6.89 10.25
N ARG A 136 18.89 8.13 10.04
CA ARG A 136 19.04 9.20 11.04
C ARG A 136 18.16 8.98 12.28
N LYS A 137 16.92 8.52 12.11
CA LYS A 137 16.00 8.27 13.25
C LYS A 137 16.44 7.05 14.05
N GLY A 138 16.94 6.01 13.39
CA GLY A 138 17.41 4.78 14.04
C GLY A 138 16.30 3.94 14.68
N THR A 139 15.04 4.21 14.33
CA THR A 139 13.85 3.54 14.87
C THR A 139 13.35 2.42 13.94
N ARG A 140 12.48 1.55 14.46
CA ARG A 140 11.89 0.46 13.67
C ARG A 140 10.97 0.96 12.53
N PHE A 141 10.19 2.00 12.80
CA PHE A 141 9.22 2.61 11.88
C PHE A 141 9.47 4.11 11.69
N LEU A 142 8.65 4.79 10.88
CA LEU A 142 8.93 6.16 10.41
C LEU A 142 9.01 7.21 11.53
N THR A 143 8.22 7.04 12.59
CA THR A 143 8.11 7.99 13.71
C THR A 143 8.59 7.42 15.04
N GLY A 144 8.92 6.13 15.12
CA GLY A 144 9.27 5.45 16.36
C GLY A 144 9.26 3.92 16.21
N ASP A 145 9.18 3.20 17.33
CA ASP A 145 9.16 1.72 17.32
C ASP A 145 7.75 1.11 17.26
N THR A 146 6.73 1.97 17.20
CA THR A 146 5.31 1.59 17.04
C THR A 146 4.79 2.11 15.70
N MET A 147 3.94 1.33 15.03
CA MET A 147 3.29 1.72 13.78
C MET A 147 2.43 2.97 13.95
N CYS A 148 2.43 3.83 12.93
CA CYS A 148 1.55 4.98 12.79
C CYS A 148 0.91 5.04 11.39
N CYS A 149 0.00 5.98 11.18
CA CYS A 149 -0.70 6.18 9.90
C CYS A 149 0.26 6.35 8.70
N PHE A 150 1.43 6.98 8.89
CA PHE A 150 2.41 7.15 7.82
C PHE A 150 3.01 5.82 7.35
N ASP A 151 3.14 4.85 8.25
CA ASP A 151 3.64 3.52 7.89
C ASP A 151 2.60 2.76 7.06
N CYS A 152 1.32 2.83 7.48
CA CYS A 152 0.17 2.31 6.72
C CYS A 152 0.03 2.95 5.33
N GLU A 153 0.46 4.20 5.17
CA GLU A 153 0.53 4.89 3.89
C GLU A 153 1.73 4.41 3.05
N LEU A 154 2.93 4.39 3.63
CA LEU A 154 4.18 4.16 2.91
C LEU A 154 4.36 2.69 2.49
N MET A 155 4.04 1.74 3.36
CA MET A 155 4.30 0.31 3.15
C MET A 155 3.61 -0.24 1.88
N PRO A 156 2.30 0.01 1.63
CA PRO A 156 1.64 -0.37 0.38
C PRO A 156 2.33 0.22 -0.86
N ARG A 157 2.77 1.48 -0.78
CA ARG A 157 3.44 2.17 -1.89
C ARG A 157 4.80 1.53 -2.18
N LEU A 158 5.59 1.17 -1.16
CA LEU A 158 6.85 0.44 -1.33
C LEU A 158 6.64 -0.93 -1.98
N GLN A 159 5.60 -1.67 -1.58
CA GLN A 159 5.27 -2.96 -2.19
C GLN A 159 4.95 -2.82 -3.68
N HIS A 160 4.14 -1.82 -4.02
CA HIS A 160 3.83 -1.50 -5.41
C HIS A 160 5.08 -1.10 -6.20
N ILE A 161 5.99 -0.33 -5.60
CA ILE A 161 7.28 0.03 -6.23
C ILE A 161 8.10 -1.23 -6.54
N ARG A 162 8.21 -2.18 -5.60
CA ARG A 162 8.96 -3.43 -5.82
C ARG A 162 8.36 -4.26 -6.93
N VAL A 163 7.06 -4.54 -6.86
CA VAL A 163 6.39 -5.47 -7.77
C VAL A 163 6.22 -4.85 -9.16
N ALA A 164 5.60 -3.66 -9.24
CA ALA A 164 5.34 -3.03 -10.53
C ALA A 164 6.61 -2.43 -11.14
N GLY A 165 7.52 -1.87 -10.33
CA GLY A 165 8.80 -1.36 -10.81
C GLY A 165 9.62 -2.45 -11.50
N LYS A 166 9.76 -3.62 -10.87
CA LYS A 166 10.45 -4.76 -11.48
C LYS A 166 9.75 -5.23 -12.75
N TYR A 167 8.43 -5.43 -12.70
CA TYR A 167 7.68 -6.00 -13.82
C TYR A 167 7.70 -5.12 -15.08
N PHE A 168 7.49 -3.81 -14.93
CA PHE A 168 7.30 -2.91 -16.08
C PHE A 168 8.58 -2.19 -16.51
N ALA A 169 9.51 -1.93 -15.59
CA ALA A 169 10.66 -1.06 -15.82
C ALA A 169 12.00 -1.70 -15.45
N ASP A 170 12.03 -2.99 -15.11
CA ASP A 170 13.20 -3.69 -14.56
C ASP A 170 13.86 -2.93 -13.39
N PHE A 171 13.04 -2.20 -12.63
CA PHE A 171 13.48 -1.35 -11.54
C PHE A 171 13.55 -2.15 -10.24
N GLU A 172 14.68 -2.09 -9.56
CA GLU A 172 14.90 -2.66 -8.24
C GLU A 172 15.38 -1.58 -7.26
N ILE A 173 14.92 -1.68 -6.01
CA ILE A 173 15.43 -0.85 -4.92
C ILE A 173 16.86 -1.32 -4.63
N PRO A 174 17.89 -0.46 -4.71
CA PRO A 174 19.27 -0.90 -4.52
C PRO A 174 19.51 -1.45 -3.10
N GLU A 175 20.31 -2.51 -3.01
CA GLU A 175 20.77 -3.12 -1.74
C GLU A 175 21.50 -2.12 -0.83
N THR A 176 22.07 -1.05 -1.40
CA THR A 176 22.73 0.02 -0.66
C THR A 176 21.78 0.85 0.22
N LEU A 177 20.46 0.79 -0.01
CA LEU A 177 19.46 1.47 0.83
C LEU A 177 19.10 0.59 2.03
N VAL A 178 20.10 0.37 2.90
CA VAL A 178 20.06 -0.63 3.97
C VAL A 178 18.98 -0.35 5.02
N HIS A 179 18.71 0.92 5.33
CA HIS A 179 17.71 1.30 6.34
C HIS A 179 16.30 1.09 5.79
N LEU A 180 16.09 1.41 4.51
CA LEU A 180 14.84 1.15 3.82
C LEU A 180 14.58 -0.36 3.69
N TRP A 181 15.61 -1.16 3.39
CA TRP A 181 15.48 -2.62 3.36
C TRP A 181 15.18 -3.20 4.75
N ARG A 182 15.81 -2.69 5.82
CA ARG A 182 15.46 -3.05 7.20
C ARG A 182 14.01 -2.69 7.55
N TYR A 183 13.54 -1.52 7.12
CA TYR A 183 12.15 -1.13 7.29
C TYR A 183 11.18 -2.09 6.55
N MET A 184 11.46 -2.44 5.30
CA MET A 184 10.66 -3.43 4.56
C MET A 184 10.75 -4.84 5.16
N HIS A 185 11.89 -5.21 5.73
CA HIS A 185 12.07 -6.46 6.46
C HIS A 185 11.14 -6.55 7.69
N HIS A 186 10.93 -5.45 8.42
CA HIS A 186 9.94 -5.38 9.47
C HIS A 186 8.51 -5.31 8.93
N MET A 187 8.26 -4.59 7.82
CA MET A 187 6.96 -4.57 7.13
C MET A 187 6.47 -5.98 6.80
N TYR A 188 7.33 -6.86 6.27
CA TYR A 188 6.96 -8.25 5.96
C TYR A 188 6.80 -9.16 7.18
N ARG A 189 6.97 -8.65 8.40
CA ARG A 189 6.68 -9.34 9.66
C ARG A 189 5.45 -8.78 10.38
N LEU A 190 4.79 -7.77 9.81
CA LEU A 190 3.58 -7.19 10.38
C LEU A 190 2.35 -7.91 9.83
N ASP A 191 1.54 -8.47 10.73
CA ASP A 191 0.27 -9.10 10.34
C ASP A 191 -0.66 -8.09 9.65
N ALA A 192 -0.74 -6.85 10.13
CA ALA A 192 -1.50 -5.79 9.46
C ALA A 192 -1.12 -5.63 7.97
N PHE A 193 0.17 -5.70 7.65
CA PHE A 193 0.64 -5.64 6.26
C PHE A 193 0.35 -6.95 5.51
N LEU A 194 0.70 -8.11 6.07
CA LEU A 194 0.53 -9.41 5.41
C LEU A 194 -0.94 -9.73 5.12
N GLN A 195 -1.84 -9.41 6.05
CA GLN A 195 -3.29 -9.63 5.91
C GLN A 195 -3.94 -8.67 4.92
N SER A 196 -3.37 -7.49 4.71
CA SER A 196 -3.92 -6.47 3.79
C SER A 196 -3.26 -6.49 2.40
N CYS A 197 -2.04 -7.02 2.27
CA CYS A 197 -1.25 -6.99 1.04
C CYS A 197 -1.90 -7.81 -0.09
N PRO A 198 -2.16 -7.22 -1.27
CA PRO A 198 -2.63 -7.96 -2.45
C PRO A 198 -1.52 -8.89 -2.98
N ALA A 199 -1.91 -9.86 -3.82
CA ALA A 199 -0.93 -10.69 -4.51
C ALA A 199 -0.22 -9.89 -5.61
N ASP A 200 0.99 -10.32 -5.98
CA ASP A 200 1.82 -9.65 -6.97
C ASP A 200 1.09 -9.53 -8.32
N GLN A 201 0.39 -10.58 -8.73
CA GLN A 201 -0.41 -10.62 -9.96
C GLN A 201 -1.53 -9.56 -9.94
N ASP A 202 -2.14 -9.32 -8.78
CA ASP A 202 -3.22 -8.34 -8.63
C ASP A 202 -2.66 -6.90 -8.70
N ILE A 203 -1.45 -6.67 -8.17
CA ILE A 203 -0.72 -5.39 -8.33
C ILE A 203 -0.37 -5.17 -9.81
N ILE A 204 0.23 -6.17 -10.47
CA ILE A 204 0.63 -6.07 -11.88
C ILE A 204 -0.59 -5.78 -12.75
N ASN A 205 -1.69 -6.54 -12.55
CA ASN A 205 -2.90 -6.35 -13.33
C ASN A 205 -3.54 -4.97 -13.10
N HIS A 206 -3.51 -4.46 -11.87
CA HIS A 206 -3.98 -3.11 -11.57
C HIS A 206 -3.32 -2.06 -12.46
N TYR A 207 -1.99 -2.14 -12.65
CA TYR A 207 -1.27 -1.22 -13.54
C TYR A 207 -1.44 -1.53 -15.03
N LYS A 208 -1.59 -2.80 -15.42
CA LYS A 208 -1.94 -3.17 -16.81
C LYS A 208 -3.23 -2.48 -17.25
N LEU A 209 -4.27 -2.54 -16.42
CA LEU A 209 -5.55 -1.92 -16.70
C LEU A 209 -5.46 -0.39 -16.80
N GLN A 210 -4.69 0.27 -15.93
CA GLN A 210 -4.43 1.71 -16.03
C GLN A 210 -3.73 2.11 -17.33
N GLN A 211 -2.88 1.23 -17.87
CA GLN A 211 -2.19 1.41 -19.15
C GLN A 211 -2.98 0.86 -20.36
N SER A 212 -4.25 0.48 -20.17
CA SER A 212 -5.10 -0.14 -21.20
C SER A 212 -4.50 -1.41 -21.82
N MET A 213 -3.64 -2.10 -21.08
CA MET A 213 -3.07 -3.39 -21.47
C MET A 213 -4.07 -4.51 -21.16
N LYS A 214 -4.22 -5.45 -22.09
CA LYS A 214 -5.05 -6.64 -21.88
C LYS A 214 -4.27 -7.68 -21.11
N MET A 215 -4.93 -8.31 -20.14
CA MET A 215 -4.46 -9.56 -19.56
C MET A 215 -4.47 -10.68 -20.60
N LYS A 216 -3.50 -11.59 -20.48
CA LYS A 216 -3.49 -12.84 -21.23
C LYS A 216 -4.22 -13.92 -20.43
N LYS A 217 -4.96 -14.81 -21.10
CA LYS A 217 -5.74 -15.88 -20.43
C LYS A 217 -4.95 -16.73 -19.44
N HIS A 218 -3.67 -16.98 -19.67
CA HIS A 218 -2.87 -17.78 -18.74
C HIS A 218 -2.58 -17.03 -17.42
N GLU A 219 -2.56 -15.70 -17.44
CA GLU A 219 -2.33 -14.86 -16.24
C GLU A 219 -3.53 -14.93 -15.28
N GLU A 220 -4.73 -15.27 -15.76
CA GLU A 220 -5.92 -15.51 -14.92
C GLU A 220 -5.80 -16.78 -14.08
N LEU A 221 -5.02 -17.76 -14.57
CA LEU A 221 -4.82 -19.06 -13.95
C LEU A 221 -3.56 -19.10 -13.06
N GLU A 222 -2.80 -18.01 -13.01
CA GLU A 222 -1.57 -17.94 -12.23
C GLU A 222 -1.88 -18.01 -10.73
N THR A 223 -1.12 -18.85 -10.01
CA THR A 223 -1.27 -18.97 -8.56
C THR A 223 -0.80 -17.67 -7.90
N PRO A 224 -1.58 -17.08 -6.97
CA PRO A 224 -1.17 -15.86 -6.29
C PRO A 224 0.16 -16.02 -5.54
N THR A 225 1.10 -15.12 -5.78
CA THR A 225 2.39 -15.03 -5.06
C THR A 225 2.54 -13.69 -4.37
N PHE A 226 3.47 -13.63 -3.41
CA PHE A 226 3.74 -12.42 -2.63
C PHE A 226 5.25 -12.18 -2.56
N THR A 227 5.70 -11.07 -3.11
CA THR A 227 7.10 -10.66 -3.05
C THR A 227 7.42 -10.14 -1.65
N THR A 228 8.11 -10.96 -0.85
CA THR A 228 8.52 -10.62 0.53
C THR A 228 10.02 -10.85 0.78
N SER A 229 10.76 -11.28 -0.24
CA SER A 229 12.21 -11.51 -0.12
C SER A 229 12.96 -10.20 0.18
N ILE A 230 14.02 -10.30 0.98
CA ILE A 230 14.94 -9.20 1.29
C ILE A 230 16.31 -9.58 0.72
N PRO A 231 16.95 -8.74 -0.12
CA PRO A 231 18.19 -9.08 -0.81
C PRO A 231 19.44 -8.92 0.04
N ILE A 232 19.32 -8.32 1.24
CA ILE A 232 20.43 -8.10 2.17
C ILE A 232 20.20 -8.90 3.46
N GLU A 233 21.30 -9.22 4.16
CA GLU A 233 21.21 -9.69 5.54
C GLU A 233 20.76 -8.54 6.45
N VAL A 234 19.77 -8.80 7.30
CA VAL A 234 19.27 -7.84 8.29
C VAL A 234 19.43 -8.49 9.65
N ASN A 235 20.26 -7.91 10.52
CA ASN A 235 20.39 -8.37 11.90
C ASN A 235 19.21 -7.79 12.72
N ASP A 236 18.52 -8.67 13.44
CA ASP A 236 17.39 -8.34 14.33
C ASP A 236 17.88 -7.84 15.72
N ASP A 237 18.90 -6.97 15.75
CA ASP A 237 19.43 -6.35 16.99
C ASP A 237 18.45 -5.33 17.60
#